data_AF-A0A0F9F6C8-F1
#
_entry.id   AF-A0A0F9F6C8-F1
#
_cell.length_a   1.000
_cell.length_b   1.000
_cell.length_c   1.000
_cell.angle_alpha   90.00
_cell.angle_beta   90.00
_cell.angle_gamma   90.00
#
_symmetry.space_group_name_H-M   'P 1'
#
loop_
_entity.id
_entity.type
_entity.pdbx_description
1 polymer ?
#
loop_
_entity_poly.entity_id
_entity_poly.type
_entity_poly.pdbx_seq_one_letter_code
_entity_poly.pdbx_strand_id
1 'polypeptide(L)' 'MEILEDKVLLWLGSAQFVKAKPGVYVLYDKNLDAIYIGESENLQKEFAKYVDTNFENDACKQKTHT' A
#
# COMPACT_ATOMS: atom_id res chain seq x y z
N MET A 1 -10.13 -16.52 5.52
CA MET A 1 -9.70 -15.13 5.76
C MET A 1 -10.66 -14.29 4.97
N GLU A 2 -11.67 -13.70 5.61
CA GLU A 2 -12.54 -12.72 4.96
C GLU A 2 -11.65 -11.52 4.64
N ILE A 3 -11.12 -11.50 3.43
CA ILE A 3 -10.55 -10.28 2.87
C ILE A 3 -11.70 -9.29 2.95
N LEU A 4 -11.51 -8.14 3.60
CA LEU A 4 -12.50 -7.07 3.58
C LEU A 4 -12.64 -6.61 2.13
N GLU A 5 -13.47 -7.29 1.34
CA GLU A 5 -13.76 -7.00 -0.07
C GLU A 5 -14.19 -5.53 -0.22
N ASP A 6 -14.75 -4.94 0.83
CA ASP A 6 -15.17 -3.53 0.91
C ASP A 6 -14.05 -2.52 1.26
N LYS A 7 -12.80 -2.94 1.54
CA LYS A 7 -11.73 -2.03 1.99
C LYS A 7 -10.40 -2.17 1.25
N VAL A 8 -10.39 -2.76 0.06
CA VAL A 8 -9.23 -2.66 -0.82
C VAL A 8 -9.29 -1.32 -1.53
N LEU A 9 -8.46 -0.37 -1.08
CA LEU A 9 -8.32 0.92 -1.75
C LEU A 9 -7.33 0.77 -2.90
N LEU A 10 -7.77 1.06 -4.12
CA LEU A 10 -6.88 1.12 -5.26
C LEU A 10 -5.77 2.13 -4.97
N TRP A 11 -4.51 1.73 -5.16
CA TRP A 11 -3.36 2.60 -4.98
C TRP A 11 -3.38 3.71 -6.04
N LEU A 12 -4.01 4.83 -5.68
CA LEU A 12 -4.13 6.06 -6.46
C LEU A 12 -3.49 7.20 -5.66
N GLY A 13 -3.49 8.41 -6.21
CA GLY A 13 -3.11 9.62 -5.46
C GLY A 13 -3.86 9.77 -4.13
N SER A 14 -5.02 9.09 -3.95
CA SER A 14 -5.74 9.04 -2.68
C SER A 14 -4.97 8.42 -1.51
N ALA A 15 -3.91 7.63 -1.76
CA ALA A 15 -3.03 7.11 -0.71
C ALA A 15 -2.37 8.24 0.12
N GLN A 16 -2.25 9.46 -0.44
CA GLN A 16 -1.78 10.64 0.27
C GLN A 16 -2.73 11.10 1.40
N PHE A 17 -4.00 10.67 1.38
CA PHE A 17 -5.03 11.06 2.35
C PHE A 17 -5.23 10.03 3.48
N VAL A 18 -4.37 9.02 3.58
CA VAL A 18 -4.36 8.13 4.75
C VAL A 18 -4.10 8.96 6.01
N LYS A 19 -4.83 8.65 7.09
CA LYS A 19 -4.68 9.37 8.36
C LYS A 19 -3.31 9.09 8.97
N ALA A 20 -2.68 10.11 9.55
CA ALA A 20 -1.48 9.94 10.38
C ALA A 20 -1.82 9.11 11.63
N LYS A 21 -1.45 7.83 11.61
CA LYS A 21 -1.56 6.92 12.73
C LYS A 21 -0.58 5.75 12.57
N PRO A 22 -0.19 5.10 13.68
CA PRO A 22 0.53 3.84 13.63
C PRO A 22 -0.37 2.71 13.12
N GLY A 23 0.21 1.71 12.46
CA GLY A 23 -0.51 0.51 12.08
C GLY A 23 0.25 -0.42 11.13
N VAL A 24 -0.35 -1.59 10.92
CA VAL A 24 0.05 -2.59 9.94
C VAL A 24 -0.76 -2.39 8.65
N TYR A 25 -0.13 -2.59 7.50
CA TYR A 25 -0.76 -2.53 6.18
C TYR A 25 -0.32 -3.70 5.30
N VAL A 26 -1.14 -4.00 4.31
CA VAL A 26 -0.88 -5.06 3.32
C VAL A 26 -1.01 -4.45 1.93
N LEU A 27 -0.03 -4.71 1.07
CA LEU A 27 -0.09 -4.41 -0.36
C LEU A 27 -0.52 -5.67 -1.10
N TYR A 28 -1.43 -5.49 -2.05
CA TYR A 28 -1.95 -6.56 -2.89
C TYR A 28 -1.61 -6.27 -4.35
N ASP A 29 -1.43 -7.34 -5.14
CA ASP A 29 -1.34 -7.22 -6.59
C ASP A 29 -2.73 -7.05 -7.24
N LYS A 30 -2.78 -7.06 -8.58
CA LYS A 30 -4.03 -6.93 -9.35
C LYS A 30 -5.01 -8.11 -9.18
N ASN A 31 -4.52 -9.26 -8.72
CA ASN A 31 -5.32 -10.46 -8.45
C ASN A 31 -5.77 -10.55 -6.99
N LEU A 32 -5.46 -9.53 -6.18
CA LEU A 32 -5.69 -9.49 -4.73
C LEU A 32 -4.82 -10.50 -3.95
N ASP A 33 -3.70 -10.92 -4.52
CA ASP A 33 -2.69 -11.68 -3.81
C ASP A 33 -1.83 -10.74 -2.96
N ALA A 34 -1.67 -11.04 -1.67
CA ALA A 34 -0.84 -10.23 -0.79
C ALA A 34 0.64 -10.36 -1.18
N ILE A 35 1.28 -9.24 -1.52
CA ILE A 35 2.69 -9.19 -1.95
C ILE A 35 3.64 -8.65 -0.89
N TYR A 36 3.12 -7.86 0.06
CA TYR A 36 3.93 -7.25 1.10
C TYR A 36 3.10 -6.92 2.34
N ILE A 37 3.66 -7.18 3.53
CA ILE A 37 3.12 -6.74 4.81
C ILE A 37 4.16 -5.81 5.45
N GLY A 38 3.72 -4.63 5.85
CA GLY A 38 4.57 -3.65 6.51
C GLY A 38 3.88 -3.05 7.73
N GLU A 39 4.68 -2.44 8.59
CA GLU A 39 4.21 -1.62 9.70
C GLU A 39 4.83 -0.23 9.62
N SER A 40 4.16 0.75 10.20
CA SER A 40 4.67 2.10 10.32
C SER A 40 4.10 2.76 11.55
N GLU A 41 4.89 3.61 12.21
CA GLU A 41 4.40 4.51 13.26
C GLU A 41 3.55 5.65 12.70
N ASN A 42 3.63 5.90 11.38
CA ASN A 42 2.83 6.90 10.69
C ASN A 42 2.54 6.48 9.23
N LEU A 43 1.38 5.86 9.04
CA LEU A 43 0.91 5.38 7.73
C LEU A 43 0.80 6.49 6.68
N GLN A 44 0.43 7.72 7.07
CA GLN A 44 0.34 8.84 6.12
C GLN A 44 1.71 9.16 5.52
N LYS A 45 2.74 9.25 6.36
CA LYS A 45 4.10 9.56 5.92
C LYS A 45 4.66 8.44 5.04
N GLU A 46 4.44 7.18 5.44
CA GLU A 46 4.92 6.03 4.68
C GLU A 46 4.29 5.96 3.28
N PHE A 47 2.97 6.18 3.20
CA PHE A 47 2.27 6.07 1.93
C PHE A 47 2.53 7.27 1.01
N ALA A 48 2.67 8.48 1.56
CA ALA A 48 3.12 9.64 0.79
C ALA A 48 4.49 9.38 0.16
N LYS A 49 5.45 8.83 0.94
CA LYS A 49 6.76 8.43 0.43
C LYS A 49 6.65 7.41 -0.70
N TYR A 50 5.82 6.38 -0.57
CA TYR A 50 5.63 5.39 -1.64
C TYR A 50 4.97 5.98 -2.89
N VAL A 51 4.10 6.97 -2.77
CA VAL A 51 3.56 7.71 -3.93
C VAL A 51 4.67 8.52 -4.60
N ASP A 52 5.46 9.29 -3.84
CA ASP A 52 6.52 10.16 -4.37
C ASP A 52 7.67 9.39 -5.01
N THR A 53 8.02 8.23 -4.44
CA THR A 53 9.18 7.42 -4.84
C THR A 53 8.80 6.22 -5.70
N ASN A 54 7.52 6.04 -6.02
CA ASN A 54 6.99 4.84 -6.68
C ASN A 54 7.46 3.55 -5.96
N PHE A 55 7.11 3.45 -4.67
CA PHE A 55 7.52 2.38 -3.76
C PHE A 55 9.05 2.23 -3.65
N GLU A 56 9.79 3.34 -3.56
CA GLU A 56 11.25 3.36 -3.42
C GLU A 56 12.04 2.61 -4.52
N ASN A 57 11.42 2.35 -5.67
CA ASN A 57 11.97 1.45 -6.69
C ASN A 57 12.15 -0.01 -6.23
N ASP A 58 11.42 -0.43 -5.20
CA ASP A 58 11.40 -1.82 -4.74
C ASP A 58 10.56 -2.68 -5.70
N ALA A 59 11.26 -3.52 -6.48
CA ALA A 59 10.63 -4.40 -7.46
C ALA A 59 9.59 -5.36 -6.87
N CYS A 60 9.71 -5.72 -5.58
CA CYS A 60 8.75 -6.59 -4.90
C CYS A 60 7.43 -5.87 -4.52
N LYS A 61 7.42 -4.53 -4.54
CA LYS A 61 6.27 -3.69 -4.14
C LYS A 61 5.63 -2.95 -5.32
N GLN A 62 6.22 -3.03 -6.51
CA GLN A 62 5.76 -2.31 -7.70
C GLN A 62 4.74 -3.10 -8.53
N LYS A 63 4.01 -2.39 -9.40
CA LYS A 63 3.15 -3.02 -10.42
C LYS A 63 3.99 -3.93 -11.32
N THR A 64 3.63 -5.20 -11.34
CA THR A 64 4.14 -6.16 -12.33
C THR A 64 3.66 -5.73 -13.72
N HIS A 65 4.59 -5.38 -14.60
CA HIS A 65 4.29 -5.17 -16.01
C HIS A 65 3.91 -6.54 -16.59
N THR A 66 2.72 -6.64 -17.19
CA THR A 66 2.30 -7.83 -17.94
C THR A 66 2.33 -7.51 -19.42
#